data_AF-A0A6A3ANB6-F1
#
_entry.id   AF-A0A6A3ANB6-F1
#
_cell.length_a   1.000
_cell.length_b   1.000
_cell.length_c   1.000
_cell.angle_alpha   90.00
_cell.angle_beta   90.00
_cell.angle_gamma   90.00
#
_symmetry.space_group_name_H-M   'P 1'
#
loop_
_entity.id
_entity.type
_entity.pdbx_description
1 polymer ?
#
loop_
_entity_poly.entity_id
_entity_poly.type
_entity_poly.pdbx_seq_one_letter_code
_entity_poly.pdbx_strand_id
1 'polypeptide(L)'
;MKADQTLLLRLDAPTKAPHWPVGSAGNRPPAKIPVPLPPSRSTKSEDSLSRPKKLSEHGRILETAIEAAVNAVIDMRDSLNDWDSKVGDGDCGSTMYKGATAILDDMKKFYPLNDAAETVNEIGSSVRRAMGGTSGILYNIFCKAAYAKLKANSDSDVTAKQWAEALEAAIAAVSKYGGANAGYRTLLDALIPASSVLKERLTAGDDSSTAFVLSSEAALSGAESTKDMQAQAGWSSYVSAAILATVPDPGAMAAAALAVKAKYEKAS
;
A
#
# COMPACT_ATOMS: atom_id res chain seq x y z
N MET A 1 -6.13 11.49 37.60
CA MET A 1 -5.73 11.80 38.99
C MET A 1 -6.17 13.21 39.31
N LYS A 2 -6.86 13.45 40.43
CA LYS A 2 -7.07 14.82 40.92
C LYS A 2 -5.80 15.24 41.66
N ALA A 3 -5.14 16.29 41.18
CA ALA A 3 -3.96 16.81 41.85
C ALA A 3 -4.41 17.60 43.08
N ASP A 4 -3.91 17.24 44.25
CA ASP A 4 -4.03 18.04 45.47
C ASP A 4 -2.86 19.02 45.60
N GLN A 5 -3.01 20.01 46.48
CA GLN A 5 -2.01 21.07 46.69
C GLN A 5 -0.63 20.52 47.07
N THR A 6 -0.60 19.42 47.82
CA THR A 6 0.63 18.78 48.29
C THR A 6 1.35 18.08 47.14
N LEU A 7 0.61 17.45 46.23
CA LEU A 7 1.13 16.81 45.04
C LEU A 7 1.71 17.83 44.05
N LEU A 8 1.03 18.97 43.87
CA LEU A 8 1.52 20.07 43.01
C LEU A 8 2.85 20.64 43.52
N LEU A 9 2.96 20.90 44.84
CA LEU A 9 4.21 21.36 45.44
C LEU A 9 5.37 20.38 45.27
N ARG A 10 5.09 19.07 45.25
CA ARG A 10 6.11 18.03 45.00
C ARG A 10 6.53 17.97 43.54
N LEU A 11 5.61 18.22 42.61
CA LEU A 11 5.91 18.25 41.18
C LEU A 11 6.81 19.45 40.84
N ASP A 12 6.60 20.60 41.48
CA ASP A 12 7.37 21.84 41.28
C ASP A 12 8.66 21.92 42.12
N ALA A 13 8.94 20.93 42.96
CA ALA A 13 10.14 20.92 43.79
C ALA A 13 11.42 20.89 42.92
N PRO A 14 12.49 21.61 43.30
CA PRO A 14 13.75 21.59 42.56
C PRO A 14 14.31 20.17 42.44
N THR A 15 14.68 19.79 41.22
CA THR A 15 15.26 18.47 40.94
C THR A 15 16.47 18.59 40.02
N LYS A 16 17.38 17.61 40.14
CA LYS A 16 18.55 17.46 39.26
C LYS A 16 18.28 16.46 38.11
N ALA A 17 17.04 15.99 37.97
CA ALA A 17 16.67 15.07 36.90
C ALA A 17 16.80 15.76 35.53
N PRO A 18 17.62 15.24 34.60
CA PRO A 18 18.04 15.96 33.38
C PRO A 18 16.91 16.28 32.39
N HIS A 19 15.74 15.65 32.52
CA HIS A 19 14.60 15.83 31.62
C HIS A 19 13.31 16.24 32.34
N TRP A 20 13.37 16.59 33.63
CA TRP A 20 12.18 17.02 34.36
C TRP A 20 11.82 18.48 33.99
N PRO A 21 10.58 18.77 33.59
CA PRO A 21 10.25 20.03 32.92
C PRO A 21 10.09 21.26 33.84
N VAL A 22 10.39 21.20 35.14
CA VAL A 22 10.12 22.33 36.05
C VAL A 22 11.02 23.54 35.82
N GLY A 23 10.37 24.71 35.78
CA GLY A 23 10.97 26.02 36.06
C GLY A 23 11.46 26.80 34.84
N SER A 24 10.55 27.55 34.22
CA SER A 24 10.80 28.60 33.21
C SER A 24 11.50 29.86 33.75
N ALA A 25 12.20 29.77 34.89
CA ALA A 25 12.76 30.92 35.60
C ALA A 25 14.30 30.85 35.73
N GLY A 26 14.97 30.13 34.83
CA GLY A 26 16.43 30.13 34.71
C GLY A 26 16.83 30.51 33.29
N ASN A 27 17.80 31.42 33.17
CA ASN A 27 18.37 31.83 31.88
C ASN A 27 19.07 30.61 31.25
N ARG A 28 18.35 29.85 30.40
CA ARG A 28 18.94 28.73 29.68
C ARG A 28 19.82 29.32 28.57
N PRO A 29 21.13 29.00 28.51
CA PRO A 29 21.87 29.24 27.29
C PRO A 29 21.14 28.49 26.17
N PRO A 30 20.87 29.11 25.02
CA PRO A 30 20.28 28.41 23.89
C PRO A 30 21.13 27.17 23.61
N ALA A 31 20.49 26.05 23.27
CA ALA A 31 21.21 24.85 22.87
C ALA A 31 22.11 25.21 21.66
N LYS A 32 23.38 25.51 21.91
CA LYS A 32 24.41 25.80 20.91
C LYS A 32 24.98 24.52 20.32
N ILE A 33 24.13 23.52 20.09
CA ILE A 33 24.48 22.45 19.18
C ILE A 33 23.80 22.87 17.89
N PRO A 34 24.52 23.44 16.91
CA PRO A 34 24.00 23.50 15.57
C PRO A 34 23.77 22.05 15.17
N VAL A 35 22.52 21.59 15.27
CA VAL A 35 22.11 20.37 14.60
C VAL A 35 22.25 20.74 13.13
N PRO A 36 23.17 20.10 12.38
CA PRO A 36 23.23 20.32 10.95
C PRO A 36 21.86 19.88 10.44
N LEU A 37 21.01 20.85 10.07
CA LEU A 37 19.82 20.53 9.32
C LEU A 37 20.36 20.02 7.99
N PRO A 38 20.23 18.72 7.68
CA PRO A 38 20.51 18.30 6.31
C PRO A 38 19.63 19.18 5.41
N PRO A 39 20.14 19.64 4.26
CA PRO A 39 19.31 20.37 3.31
C PRO A 39 18.05 19.53 3.13
N SER A 40 16.88 20.15 3.42
CA SER A 40 15.60 19.44 3.37
C SER A 40 15.44 18.85 1.98
N ARG A 41 15.77 17.57 1.85
CA ARG A 41 15.75 16.87 0.56
C ARG A 41 14.35 16.37 0.35
N SER A 42 13.42 17.32 0.16
CA SER A 42 12.10 17.15 -0.50
C SER A 42 11.11 18.20 0.03
N THR A 43 11.28 19.45 -0.38
CA THR A 43 10.17 20.04 -1.12
C THR A 43 10.33 19.53 -2.54
N LYS A 44 9.65 18.42 -2.90
CA LYS A 44 9.25 18.26 -4.31
C LYS A 44 8.65 19.62 -4.66
N SER A 45 9.19 20.30 -5.66
CA SER A 45 8.55 21.50 -6.19
C SER A 45 7.07 21.17 -6.37
N GLU A 46 6.19 21.87 -5.67
CA GLU A 46 4.74 21.77 -5.89
C GLU A 46 4.37 22.15 -7.34
N ASP A 47 5.30 22.79 -8.05
CA ASP A 47 5.30 22.88 -9.50
C ASP A 47 5.60 21.52 -10.13
N SER A 48 4.54 20.83 -10.58
CA SER A 48 4.42 20.19 -11.93
C SER A 48 3.84 18.77 -12.01
N LEU A 49 3.18 18.23 -10.97
CA LEU A 49 2.29 17.08 -11.13
C LEU A 49 0.85 17.54 -10.91
N SER A 50 0.21 17.94 -12.00
CA SER A 50 -1.20 18.31 -12.02
C SER A 50 -1.93 17.37 -12.98
N ARG A 51 -3.20 17.12 -12.68
CA ARG A 51 -4.04 16.31 -13.56
C ARG A 51 -4.01 16.91 -14.98
N PRO A 52 -3.66 16.12 -16.02
CA PRO A 52 -3.57 16.64 -17.37
C PRO A 52 -4.94 17.09 -17.88
N LYS A 53 -4.97 18.20 -18.64
CA LYS A 53 -6.21 18.76 -19.21
C LYS A 53 -6.91 17.81 -20.18
N LYS A 54 -6.15 16.94 -20.85
CA LYS A 54 -6.65 15.91 -21.77
C LYS A 54 -5.92 14.61 -21.51
N LEU A 55 -6.68 13.54 -21.31
CA LEU A 55 -6.15 12.19 -21.15
C LEU A 55 -5.81 11.57 -22.51
N SER A 56 -4.65 10.91 -22.60
CA SER A 56 -4.32 9.98 -23.67
C SER A 56 -5.19 8.72 -23.57
N GLU A 57 -5.15 7.87 -24.59
CA GLU A 57 -5.84 6.56 -24.56
C GLU A 57 -5.35 5.72 -23.38
N HIS A 58 -4.03 5.56 -23.25
CA HIS A 58 -3.39 4.88 -22.12
C HIS A 58 -3.78 5.49 -20.77
N GLY A 59 -3.87 6.83 -20.67
CA GLY A 59 -4.27 7.50 -19.44
C GLY A 59 -5.74 7.25 -19.05
N ARG A 60 -6.64 7.08 -20.01
CA ARG A 60 -8.05 6.70 -19.75
C ARG A 60 -8.17 5.25 -19.29
N ILE A 61 -7.39 4.35 -19.92
CA ILE A 61 -7.33 2.94 -19.51
C ILE A 61 -6.81 2.85 -18.09
N LEU A 62 -5.72 3.57 -17.77
CA LEU A 62 -5.14 3.61 -16.44
C LEU A 62 -6.11 4.18 -15.39
N GLU A 63 -6.80 5.29 -15.69
CA GLU A 63 -7.84 5.84 -14.82
C GLU A 63 -8.96 4.82 -14.56
N THR A 64 -9.47 4.19 -15.61
CA THR A 64 -10.55 3.19 -15.49
C THR A 64 -10.11 1.98 -14.68
N ALA A 65 -8.87 1.51 -14.86
CA ALA A 65 -8.29 0.40 -14.12
C ALA A 65 -8.12 0.74 -12.63
N ILE A 66 -7.61 1.94 -12.31
CA ILE A 66 -7.49 2.42 -10.93
C ILE A 66 -8.89 2.49 -10.29
N GLU A 67 -9.87 3.10 -10.96
CA GLU A 67 -11.25 3.16 -10.47
C GLU A 67 -11.86 1.78 -10.25
N ALA A 68 -11.61 0.82 -11.14
CA ALA A 68 -12.10 -0.55 -10.96
C ALA A 68 -11.54 -1.19 -9.70
N ALA A 69 -10.22 -1.13 -9.53
CA ALA A 69 -9.49 -1.74 -8.42
C ALA A 69 -9.91 -1.16 -7.06
N VAL A 70 -9.95 0.18 -6.95
CA VAL A 70 -10.30 0.84 -5.69
C VAL A 70 -11.77 0.63 -5.31
N ASN A 71 -12.69 0.59 -6.28
CA ASN A 71 -14.10 0.33 -5.99
C ASN A 71 -14.33 -1.11 -5.52
N ALA A 72 -13.66 -2.10 -6.12
CA ALA A 72 -13.76 -3.48 -5.66
C ALA A 72 -13.29 -3.64 -4.20
N VAL A 73 -12.19 -2.97 -3.83
CA VAL A 73 -11.71 -2.96 -2.45
C VAL A 73 -12.68 -2.25 -1.50
N ILE A 74 -13.30 -1.15 -1.94
CA ILE A 74 -14.34 -0.45 -1.17
C ILE A 74 -15.54 -1.37 -0.92
N ASP A 75 -16.00 -2.09 -1.93
CA ASP A 75 -17.14 -3.00 -1.85
C ASP A 75 -16.87 -4.19 -0.91
N MET A 76 -15.62 -4.62 -0.79
CA MET A 76 -15.22 -5.69 0.12
C MET A 76 -14.91 -5.25 1.55
N ARG A 77 -15.01 -3.95 1.89
CA ARG A 77 -14.59 -3.41 3.18
C ARG A 77 -15.11 -4.23 4.38
N ASP A 78 -16.40 -4.51 4.40
CA ASP A 78 -17.03 -5.16 5.55
C ASP A 78 -16.63 -6.64 5.65
N SER A 79 -16.52 -7.35 4.52
CA SER A 79 -16.01 -8.72 4.47
C SER A 79 -14.55 -8.81 4.94
N LEU A 80 -13.71 -7.86 4.53
CA LEU A 80 -12.31 -7.80 4.94
C LEU A 80 -12.18 -7.58 6.46
N ASN A 81 -12.98 -6.70 7.05
CA ASN A 81 -13.02 -6.51 8.50
C ASN A 81 -13.56 -7.76 9.22
N ASP A 82 -14.58 -8.45 8.68
CA ASP A 82 -15.10 -9.68 9.29
C ASP A 82 -14.03 -10.79 9.33
N TRP A 83 -13.34 -11.02 8.21
CA TRP A 83 -12.25 -12.00 8.17
C TRP A 83 -11.11 -11.60 9.11
N ASP A 84 -10.70 -10.34 9.08
CA ASP A 84 -9.60 -9.85 9.91
C ASP A 84 -9.93 -9.84 11.40
N SER A 85 -11.20 -9.69 11.78
CA SER A 85 -11.62 -9.79 13.19
C SER A 85 -11.38 -11.17 13.79
N LYS A 86 -11.28 -12.21 12.94
CA LYS A 86 -11.03 -13.60 13.34
C LYS A 86 -9.54 -13.94 13.39
N VAL A 87 -8.73 -13.31 12.52
CA VAL A 87 -7.31 -13.69 12.31
C VAL A 87 -6.30 -12.54 12.49
N GLY A 88 -6.77 -11.40 12.99
CA GLY A 88 -6.04 -10.15 13.14
C GLY A 88 -6.74 -9.19 14.12
N ASP A 89 -6.67 -7.89 13.86
CA ASP A 89 -7.24 -6.84 14.72
C ASP A 89 -8.58 -6.26 14.19
N GLY A 90 -9.04 -6.74 13.03
CA GLY A 90 -10.34 -6.40 12.45
C GLY A 90 -10.37 -5.05 11.75
N ASP A 91 -9.21 -4.51 11.36
CA ASP A 91 -9.08 -3.20 10.73
C ASP A 91 -8.74 -3.24 9.24
N CYS A 92 -8.41 -4.42 8.69
CA CYS A 92 -7.90 -4.57 7.32
C CYS A 92 -8.78 -3.86 6.28
N GLY A 93 -10.08 -4.12 6.29
CA GLY A 93 -11.04 -3.50 5.37
C GLY A 93 -11.12 -1.99 5.55
N SER A 94 -11.14 -1.50 6.79
CA SER A 94 -11.13 -0.07 7.11
C SER A 94 -9.85 0.62 6.63
N THR A 95 -8.70 -0.02 6.79
CA THR A 95 -7.39 0.46 6.33
C THR A 95 -7.34 0.53 4.80
N MET A 96 -7.80 -0.52 4.12
CA MET A 96 -7.89 -0.56 2.65
C MET A 96 -8.87 0.49 2.10
N TYR A 97 -10.03 0.67 2.74
CA TYR A 97 -11.03 1.68 2.37
C TYR A 97 -10.48 3.11 2.44
N LYS A 98 -9.72 3.45 3.50
CA LYS A 98 -9.07 4.76 3.62
C LYS A 98 -8.09 5.01 2.48
N GLY A 99 -7.27 4.01 2.14
CA GLY A 99 -6.35 4.08 1.01
C GLY A 99 -7.07 4.27 -0.33
N ALA A 100 -8.07 3.43 -0.61
CA ALA A 100 -8.88 3.47 -1.83
C ALA A 100 -9.58 4.83 -2.02
N THR A 101 -10.19 5.36 -0.95
CA THR A 101 -10.86 6.67 -0.97
C THR A 101 -9.85 7.80 -1.24
N ALA A 102 -8.68 7.77 -0.59
CA ALA A 102 -7.64 8.77 -0.81
C ALA A 102 -7.09 8.75 -2.25
N ILE A 103 -6.95 7.56 -2.85
CA ILE A 103 -6.56 7.40 -4.25
C ILE A 103 -7.63 8.04 -5.17
N LEU A 104 -8.92 7.76 -4.95
CA LEU A 104 -10.00 8.34 -5.76
C LEU A 104 -10.03 9.88 -5.68
N ASP A 105 -9.84 10.43 -4.48
CA ASP A 105 -9.86 11.87 -4.25
C ASP A 105 -8.63 12.57 -4.87
N ASP A 106 -7.44 11.99 -4.69
CA ASP A 106 -6.21 12.54 -5.25
C ASP A 106 -6.16 12.39 -6.77
N MET A 107 -6.65 11.29 -7.32
CA MET A 107 -6.66 11.03 -8.77
C MET A 107 -7.45 12.09 -9.55
N LYS A 108 -8.57 12.55 -8.99
CA LYS A 108 -9.39 13.61 -9.59
C LYS A 108 -8.69 14.96 -9.63
N LYS A 109 -7.68 15.18 -8.77
CA LYS A 109 -7.06 16.49 -8.56
C LYS A 109 -5.62 16.58 -9.07
N PHE A 110 -4.82 15.54 -8.83
CA PHE A 110 -3.36 15.63 -8.86
C PHE A 110 -2.68 14.59 -9.76
N TYR A 111 -3.33 13.46 -10.07
CA TYR A 111 -2.61 12.36 -10.73
C TYR A 111 -2.23 12.68 -12.18
N PRO A 112 -0.95 12.49 -12.55
CA PRO A 112 -0.45 12.71 -13.90
C PRO A 112 -0.78 11.49 -14.79
N LEU A 113 -2.05 11.18 -15.01
CA LEU A 113 -2.55 9.94 -15.63
C LEU A 113 -1.94 9.60 -17.02
N ASN A 114 -1.33 10.56 -17.72
CA ASN A 114 -0.61 10.31 -18.98
C ASN A 114 0.84 9.83 -18.78
N ASP A 115 1.36 9.88 -17.54
CA ASP A 115 2.65 9.30 -17.11
C ASP A 115 2.34 8.19 -16.12
N ALA A 116 2.40 6.94 -16.62
CA ALA A 116 2.11 5.76 -15.82
C ALA A 116 3.04 5.62 -14.62
N ALA A 117 4.33 5.93 -14.78
CA ALA A 117 5.30 5.83 -13.70
C ALA A 117 4.96 6.83 -12.59
N GLU A 118 4.78 8.11 -12.94
CA GLU A 118 4.43 9.12 -11.94
C GLU A 118 3.05 8.89 -11.32
N THR A 119 2.10 8.34 -12.08
CA THR A 119 0.79 7.96 -11.52
C THR A 119 0.95 6.89 -10.44
N VAL A 120 1.73 5.83 -10.68
CA VAL A 120 2.02 4.79 -9.68
C VAL A 120 2.75 5.38 -8.46
N ASN A 121 3.66 6.34 -8.69
CA ASN A 121 4.34 7.06 -7.62
C ASN A 121 3.35 7.86 -6.75
N GLU A 122 2.35 8.50 -7.35
CA GLU A 122 1.33 9.25 -6.62
C GLU A 122 0.31 8.34 -5.91
N ILE A 123 -0.02 7.17 -6.45
CA ILE A 123 -0.77 6.12 -5.71
C ILE A 123 -0.03 5.75 -4.43
N GLY A 124 1.28 5.51 -4.51
CA GLY A 124 2.11 5.23 -3.34
C GLY A 124 2.11 6.36 -2.31
N SER A 125 2.12 7.62 -2.77
CA SER A 125 2.01 8.80 -1.89
C SER A 125 0.65 8.88 -1.18
N SER A 126 -0.46 8.64 -1.89
CA SER A 126 -1.81 8.63 -1.31
C SER A 126 -1.97 7.51 -0.28
N VAL A 127 -1.53 6.30 -0.62
CA VAL A 127 -1.50 5.13 0.27
C VAL A 127 -0.69 5.41 1.52
N ARG A 128 0.55 5.89 1.38
CA ARG A 128 1.43 6.19 2.51
C ARG A 128 0.81 7.20 3.49
N ARG A 129 0.06 8.16 2.97
CA ARG A 129 -0.56 9.22 3.75
C ARG A 129 -1.84 8.75 4.46
N ALA A 130 -2.65 7.93 3.79
CA ALA A 130 -3.99 7.58 4.24
C ALA A 130 -4.08 6.24 4.98
N MET A 131 -3.23 5.27 4.64
CA MET A 131 -3.23 3.94 5.22
C MET A 131 -2.32 3.88 6.46
N GLY A 132 -2.83 3.26 7.52
CA GLY A 132 -2.06 2.97 8.73
C GLY A 132 -1.36 1.61 8.68
N GLY A 133 -0.59 1.33 9.74
CA GLY A 133 -0.01 0.01 10.00
C GLY A 133 0.99 -0.48 8.96
N THR A 134 1.26 -1.78 9.02
CA THR A 134 2.20 -2.46 8.12
C THR A 134 1.73 -2.40 6.67
N SER A 135 0.43 -2.53 6.43
CA SER A 135 -0.17 -2.53 5.08
C SER A 135 0.16 -1.26 4.30
N GLY A 136 0.02 -0.07 4.92
CA GLY A 136 0.33 1.20 4.25
C GLY A 136 1.80 1.30 3.82
N ILE A 137 2.72 0.80 4.64
CA ILE A 137 4.16 0.77 4.30
C ILE A 137 4.43 -0.21 3.17
N LEU A 138 3.86 -1.42 3.22
CA LEU A 138 4.06 -2.43 2.18
C LEU A 138 3.51 -1.99 0.82
N TYR A 139 2.30 -1.42 0.76
CA TYR A 139 1.75 -0.90 -0.49
C TYR A 139 2.52 0.32 -1.02
N ASN A 140 3.07 1.18 -0.14
CA ASN A 140 3.97 2.24 -0.59
C ASN A 140 5.29 1.68 -1.14
N ILE A 141 5.88 0.65 -0.51
CA ILE A 141 7.07 -0.05 -1.03
C ILE A 141 6.78 -0.65 -2.40
N PHE A 142 5.63 -1.33 -2.53
CA PHE A 142 5.14 -1.89 -3.79
C PHE A 142 5.11 -0.81 -4.89
N CYS A 143 4.44 0.31 -4.63
CA CYS A 143 4.33 1.42 -5.59
C CYS A 143 5.68 2.04 -5.93
N LYS A 144 6.58 2.22 -4.95
CA LYS A 144 7.92 2.80 -5.20
C LYS A 144 8.79 1.90 -6.07
N ALA A 145 8.70 0.58 -5.88
CA ALA A 145 9.43 -0.38 -6.69
C ALA A 145 8.88 -0.46 -8.12
N ALA A 146 7.55 -0.49 -8.28
CA ALA A 146 6.90 -0.40 -9.59
C ALA A 146 7.27 0.90 -10.31
N TYR A 147 7.20 2.05 -9.64
CA TYR A 147 7.62 3.34 -10.16
C TYR A 147 9.06 3.31 -10.67
N ALA A 148 10.01 2.84 -9.86
CA ALA A 148 11.42 2.79 -10.24
C ALA A 148 11.64 1.94 -11.50
N LYS A 149 10.91 0.84 -11.63
CA LYS A 149 10.98 -0.07 -12.78
C LYS A 149 10.36 0.53 -14.05
N LEU A 150 9.24 1.25 -13.91
CA LEU A 150 8.59 1.95 -15.02
C LEU A 150 9.40 3.16 -15.50
N LYS A 151 9.94 3.96 -14.57
CA LYS A 151 10.71 5.17 -14.89
C LYS A 151 12.00 4.89 -15.66
N ALA A 152 12.61 3.72 -15.44
CA ALA A 152 13.82 3.31 -16.15
C ALA A 152 13.61 3.09 -17.67
N ASN A 153 12.35 3.01 -18.13
CA ASN A 153 11.98 2.70 -19.51
C ASN A 153 11.33 3.89 -20.26
N SER A 154 11.64 5.14 -19.87
CA SER A 154 10.86 6.36 -20.15
C SER A 154 10.80 6.89 -21.59
N ASP A 155 11.21 6.12 -22.59
CA ASP A 155 11.28 6.62 -23.98
C ASP A 155 9.98 6.39 -24.80
N SER A 156 9.00 5.67 -24.26
CA SER A 156 7.71 5.39 -24.94
C SER A 156 6.57 5.02 -23.96
N ASP A 157 5.34 4.89 -24.47
CA ASP A 157 4.20 4.38 -23.71
C ASP A 157 4.50 3.00 -23.09
N VAL A 158 4.03 2.78 -21.87
CA VAL A 158 4.32 1.54 -21.11
C VAL A 158 3.56 0.36 -21.70
N THR A 159 4.30 -0.63 -22.19
CA THR A 159 3.78 -1.90 -22.70
C THR A 159 3.30 -2.83 -21.59
N ALA A 160 2.44 -3.81 -21.92
CA ALA A 160 1.98 -4.83 -20.98
C ALA A 160 3.14 -5.63 -20.35
N LYS A 161 4.21 -5.90 -21.11
CA LYS A 161 5.41 -6.57 -20.59
C LYS A 161 6.14 -5.71 -19.56
N GLN A 162 6.23 -4.40 -19.78
CA GLN A 162 6.83 -3.48 -18.79
C GLN A 162 5.97 -3.38 -17.52
N TRP A 163 4.65 -3.44 -17.62
CA TRP A 163 3.77 -3.56 -16.46
C TRP A 163 3.98 -4.87 -15.68
N ALA A 164 4.13 -5.99 -16.38
CA ALA A 164 4.43 -7.28 -15.75
C ALA A 164 5.79 -7.25 -15.03
N GLU A 165 6.82 -6.67 -15.65
CA GLU A 165 8.12 -6.50 -15.00
C GLU A 165 8.07 -5.55 -13.79
N ALA A 166 7.24 -4.51 -13.84
CA ALA A 166 7.02 -3.60 -12.71
C ALA A 166 6.31 -4.31 -11.55
N LEU A 167 5.33 -5.17 -11.85
CA LEU A 167 4.66 -6.02 -10.87
C LEU A 167 5.65 -7.00 -10.20
N GLU A 168 6.48 -7.67 -10.98
CA GLU A 168 7.53 -8.56 -10.45
C GLU A 168 8.49 -7.81 -9.50
N ALA A 169 8.94 -6.61 -9.91
CA ALA A 169 9.81 -5.79 -9.08
C ALA A 169 9.13 -5.34 -7.78
N ALA A 170 7.84 -5.00 -7.85
CA ALA A 170 7.05 -4.59 -6.70
C ALA A 170 6.84 -5.73 -5.69
N ILE A 171 6.53 -6.93 -6.17
CA ILE A 171 6.39 -8.14 -5.35
C ILE A 171 7.72 -8.50 -4.69
N ALA A 172 8.82 -8.47 -5.45
CA ALA A 172 10.15 -8.75 -4.92
C ALA A 172 10.54 -7.76 -3.81
N ALA A 173 10.19 -6.48 -3.96
CA ALA A 173 10.42 -5.48 -2.92
C ALA A 173 9.56 -5.74 -1.67
N VAL A 174 8.27 -6.05 -1.83
CA VAL A 174 7.39 -6.37 -0.70
C VAL A 174 7.86 -7.63 0.03
N SER A 175 8.25 -8.68 -0.69
CA SER A 175 8.81 -9.89 -0.08
C SER A 175 10.10 -9.59 0.70
N LYS A 176 11.03 -8.84 0.10
CA LYS A 176 12.30 -8.47 0.72
C LYS A 176 12.12 -7.64 2.00
N TYR A 177 11.31 -6.59 1.95
CA TYR A 177 11.17 -5.65 3.07
C TYR A 177 10.11 -6.07 4.08
N GLY A 178 9.12 -6.85 3.66
CA GLY A 178 8.10 -7.45 4.51
C GLY A 178 8.54 -8.75 5.19
N GLY A 179 9.60 -9.40 4.69
CA GLY A 179 10.13 -10.64 5.26
C GLY A 179 9.21 -11.86 5.06
N ALA A 180 8.33 -11.80 4.06
CA ALA A 180 7.37 -12.87 3.75
C ALA A 180 7.63 -13.48 2.37
N ASN A 181 7.23 -14.73 2.20
CA ASN A 181 7.34 -15.49 0.96
C ASN A 181 5.99 -16.13 0.60
N ALA A 182 5.92 -16.77 -0.56
CA ALA A 182 4.79 -17.63 -0.89
C ALA A 182 4.61 -18.72 0.19
N GLY A 183 3.36 -19.01 0.53
CA GLY A 183 2.94 -19.94 1.58
C GLY A 183 2.93 -19.33 2.99
N TYR A 184 3.24 -18.05 3.18
CA TYR A 184 3.31 -17.44 4.51
C TYR A 184 1.96 -16.91 5.00
N ARG A 185 0.90 -17.08 4.20
CA ARG A 185 -0.46 -16.60 4.45
C ARG A 185 -0.51 -15.08 4.52
N THR A 186 -0.15 -14.43 3.42
CA THR A 186 -0.08 -12.97 3.28
C THR A 186 -0.56 -12.51 1.89
N LEU A 187 -0.58 -11.19 1.66
CA LEU A 187 -0.88 -10.61 0.35
C LEU A 187 -0.04 -11.19 -0.81
N LEU A 188 1.16 -11.70 -0.53
CA LEU A 188 2.02 -12.32 -1.54
C LEU A 188 1.43 -13.59 -2.14
N ASP A 189 0.58 -14.30 -1.40
CA ASP A 189 -0.09 -15.52 -1.87
C ASP A 189 -1.12 -15.23 -2.96
N ALA A 190 -1.60 -13.99 -3.07
CA ALA A 190 -2.38 -13.52 -4.21
C ALA A 190 -1.47 -12.97 -5.33
N LEU A 191 -0.49 -12.13 -4.97
CA LEU A 191 0.29 -11.39 -5.97
C LEU A 191 1.28 -12.25 -6.74
N ILE A 192 1.92 -13.24 -6.10
CA ILE A 192 2.92 -14.09 -6.76
C ILE A 192 2.26 -14.93 -7.89
N PRO A 193 1.17 -15.69 -7.65
CA PRO A 193 0.48 -16.40 -8.72
C PRO A 193 0.01 -15.48 -9.84
N ALA A 194 -0.54 -14.30 -9.49
CA ALA A 194 -0.98 -13.31 -10.46
C ALA A 194 0.16 -12.87 -11.39
N SER A 195 1.31 -12.55 -10.82
CA SER A 195 2.49 -12.12 -11.57
C SER A 195 3.07 -13.22 -12.45
N SER A 196 3.11 -14.46 -11.95
CA SER A 196 3.57 -15.62 -12.71
C SER A 196 2.70 -15.85 -13.95
N VAL A 197 1.37 -15.89 -13.77
CA VAL A 197 0.43 -16.09 -14.89
C VAL A 197 0.48 -14.94 -15.89
N LEU A 198 0.53 -13.69 -15.41
CA LEU A 198 0.62 -12.52 -16.30
C LEU A 198 1.84 -12.61 -17.22
N LYS A 199 3.01 -12.93 -16.65
CA LYS A 199 4.26 -13.07 -17.41
C LYS A 199 4.21 -14.25 -18.37
N GLU A 200 3.70 -15.40 -17.93
CA GLU A 200 3.56 -16.58 -18.76
C GLU A 200 2.70 -16.30 -19.99
N ARG A 201 1.51 -15.72 -19.80
CA ARG A 201 0.57 -15.42 -20.89
C ARG A 201 1.10 -14.37 -21.87
N LEU A 202 1.71 -13.29 -21.36
CA LEU A 202 2.34 -12.29 -22.21
C LEU A 202 3.56 -12.82 -22.98
N THR A 203 4.24 -13.84 -22.44
CA THR A 203 5.36 -14.51 -23.13
C THR A 203 4.84 -15.48 -24.20
N ALA A 204 3.72 -16.15 -23.94
CA ALA A 204 3.03 -17.02 -24.90
C ALA A 204 2.43 -16.26 -26.09
N GLY A 205 2.29 -14.93 -25.98
CA GLY A 205 1.76 -14.07 -27.04
C GLY A 205 0.25 -13.82 -26.94
N ASP A 206 -0.36 -14.15 -25.80
CA ASP A 206 -1.75 -13.79 -25.51
C ASP A 206 -1.91 -12.27 -25.50
N ASP A 207 -3.11 -11.79 -25.85
CA ASP A 207 -3.42 -10.37 -25.72
C ASP A 207 -3.40 -9.92 -24.25
N SER A 208 -3.13 -8.63 -24.03
CA SER A 208 -2.95 -8.07 -22.68
C SER A 208 -4.20 -8.17 -21.81
N SER A 209 -5.40 -8.12 -22.41
CA SER A 209 -6.67 -8.22 -21.70
C SER A 209 -6.87 -9.63 -21.17
N THR A 210 -6.73 -10.64 -22.04
CA THR A 210 -6.80 -12.06 -21.65
C THR A 210 -5.75 -12.41 -20.61
N ALA A 211 -4.50 -11.96 -20.79
CA ALA A 211 -3.43 -12.19 -19.82
C ALA A 211 -3.74 -11.58 -18.44
N PHE A 212 -4.32 -10.37 -18.40
CA PHE A 212 -4.72 -9.70 -17.17
C PHE A 212 -5.91 -10.39 -16.47
N VAL A 213 -6.90 -10.87 -17.24
CA VAL A 213 -8.02 -11.64 -16.71
C VAL A 213 -7.54 -12.92 -16.03
N LEU A 214 -6.67 -13.69 -16.70
CA LEU A 214 -6.13 -14.93 -16.15
C LEU A 214 -5.22 -14.67 -14.94
N SER A 215 -4.45 -13.59 -14.97
CA SER A 215 -3.67 -13.11 -13.82
C SER A 215 -4.57 -12.80 -12.61
N SER A 216 -5.71 -12.15 -12.84
CA SER A 216 -6.70 -11.82 -11.81
C SER A 216 -7.33 -13.07 -11.19
N GLU A 217 -7.66 -14.07 -12.00
CA GLU A 217 -8.19 -15.36 -11.55
C GLU A 217 -7.15 -16.14 -10.71
N ALA A 218 -5.88 -16.07 -11.10
CA ALA A 218 -4.78 -16.64 -10.33
C ALA A 218 -4.59 -15.92 -8.99
N ALA A 219 -4.77 -14.59 -8.95
CA ALA A 219 -4.72 -13.81 -7.71
C ALA A 219 -5.80 -14.26 -6.72
N LEU A 220 -7.04 -14.41 -7.21
CA LEU A 220 -8.16 -14.86 -6.39
C LEU A 220 -7.95 -16.29 -5.88
N SER A 221 -7.56 -17.21 -6.78
CA SER A 221 -7.28 -18.60 -6.40
C SER A 221 -6.16 -18.69 -5.35
N GLY A 222 -5.11 -17.88 -5.52
CA GLY A 222 -4.02 -17.75 -4.55
C GLY A 222 -4.51 -17.23 -3.20
N ALA A 223 -5.33 -16.17 -3.19
CA ALA A 223 -5.93 -15.63 -1.97
C ALA A 223 -6.85 -16.63 -1.27
N GLU A 224 -7.66 -17.39 -1.99
CA GLU A 224 -8.54 -18.41 -1.41
C GLU A 224 -7.77 -19.57 -0.77
N SER A 225 -6.65 -19.99 -1.40
CA SER A 225 -5.80 -21.08 -0.91
C SER A 225 -5.13 -20.79 0.45
N THR A 226 -5.12 -19.53 0.88
CA THR A 226 -4.58 -19.12 2.20
C THR A 226 -5.31 -19.75 3.39
N LYS A 227 -6.53 -20.27 3.20
CA LYS A 227 -7.25 -21.06 4.21
C LYS A 227 -6.50 -22.35 4.59
N ASP A 228 -5.76 -22.91 3.64
CA ASP A 228 -5.04 -24.17 3.82
C ASP A 228 -3.58 -23.94 4.27
N MET A 229 -3.20 -22.69 4.53
CA MET A 229 -1.83 -22.30 4.87
C MET A 229 -1.64 -22.06 6.37
N GLN A 230 -0.44 -22.34 6.86
CA GLN A 230 0.01 -21.89 8.18
C GLN A 230 0.56 -20.48 8.07
N ALA A 231 0.12 -19.57 8.94
CA ALA A 231 0.64 -18.22 8.97
C ALA A 231 2.07 -18.19 9.54
N GLN A 232 3.00 -17.59 8.79
CA GLN A 232 4.39 -17.42 9.21
C GLN A 232 4.78 -15.94 9.36
N ALA A 233 3.89 -15.03 9.01
CA ALA A 233 4.10 -13.59 9.10
C ALA A 233 2.81 -12.87 9.50
N GLY A 234 2.94 -11.62 9.94
CA GLY A 234 1.82 -10.76 10.31
C GLY A 234 1.08 -11.21 11.57
N TRP A 235 -0.07 -10.58 11.83
CA TRP A 235 -0.91 -10.85 13.00
C TRP A 235 -1.45 -12.28 13.03
N SER A 236 -1.73 -12.85 11.85
CA SER A 236 -2.23 -14.22 11.74
C SER A 236 -1.24 -15.27 12.24
N SER A 237 0.05 -14.96 12.33
CA SER A 237 1.05 -15.90 12.89
C SER A 237 0.86 -16.19 14.40
N TYR A 238 0.11 -15.35 15.10
CA TYR A 238 -0.25 -15.55 16.51
C TYR A 238 -1.56 -16.32 16.71
N VAL A 239 -2.25 -16.71 15.63
CA VAL A 239 -3.58 -17.32 15.66
C VAL A 239 -3.47 -18.82 15.40
N SER A 240 -4.30 -19.61 16.10
CA SER A 240 -4.27 -21.08 15.96
C SER A 240 -4.70 -21.54 14.57
N ALA A 241 -4.09 -22.63 14.08
CA ALA A 241 -4.40 -23.23 12.77
C ALA A 241 -5.88 -23.52 12.56
N ALA A 242 -6.61 -23.93 13.61
CA ALA A 242 -8.04 -24.22 13.53
C ALA A 242 -8.88 -22.97 13.20
N ILE A 243 -8.48 -21.80 13.71
CA ILE A 243 -9.15 -20.52 13.41
C ILE A 243 -8.75 -20.03 12.02
N LEU A 244 -7.46 -20.15 11.66
CA LEU A 244 -6.95 -19.76 10.34
C LEU A 244 -7.69 -20.46 9.20
N ALA A 245 -8.03 -21.74 9.36
CA ALA A 245 -8.76 -22.52 8.36
C ALA A 245 -10.21 -22.06 8.11
N THR A 246 -10.78 -21.21 8.99
CA THR A 246 -12.16 -20.75 8.86
C THR A 246 -12.35 -19.62 7.85
N VAL A 247 -11.29 -18.84 7.59
CA VAL A 247 -11.34 -17.64 6.73
C VAL A 247 -10.05 -17.47 5.93
N PRO A 248 -10.12 -16.93 4.71
CA PRO A 248 -8.91 -16.62 3.95
C PRO A 248 -8.15 -15.47 4.63
N ASP A 249 -6.89 -15.28 4.25
CA ASP A 249 -6.11 -14.12 4.67
C ASP A 249 -6.75 -12.82 4.14
N PRO A 250 -7.11 -11.87 5.02
CA PRO A 250 -7.70 -10.60 4.60
C PRO A 250 -6.78 -9.81 3.67
N GLY A 251 -5.47 -9.82 3.92
CA GLY A 251 -4.47 -9.14 3.10
C GLY A 251 -4.39 -9.72 1.68
N ALA A 252 -4.41 -11.05 1.56
CA ALA A 252 -4.46 -11.74 0.27
C ALA A 252 -5.76 -11.47 -0.49
N MET A 253 -6.91 -11.51 0.18
CA MET A 253 -8.19 -11.19 -0.47
C MET A 253 -8.24 -9.73 -0.94
N ALA A 254 -7.73 -8.80 -0.12
CA ALA A 254 -7.65 -7.40 -0.49
C ALA A 254 -6.73 -7.18 -1.71
N ALA A 255 -5.60 -7.88 -1.78
CA ALA A 255 -4.69 -7.83 -2.93
C ALA A 255 -5.31 -8.45 -4.20
N ALA A 256 -6.01 -9.58 -4.07
CA ALA A 256 -6.73 -10.20 -5.19
C ALA A 256 -7.83 -9.28 -5.73
N ALA A 257 -8.54 -8.57 -4.87
CA ALA A 257 -9.55 -7.61 -5.30
C ALA A 257 -9.00 -6.32 -5.92
N LEU A 258 -7.69 -6.06 -5.84
CA LEU A 258 -7.08 -5.01 -6.67
C LEU A 258 -6.88 -5.50 -8.12
N ALA A 259 -6.76 -6.82 -8.33
CA ALA A 259 -6.69 -7.44 -9.64
C ALA A 259 -8.11 -7.74 -10.18
N VAL A 260 -8.91 -6.69 -10.42
CA VAL A 260 -10.33 -6.83 -10.79
C VAL A 260 -10.52 -7.17 -12.26
N LYS A 261 -11.20 -8.27 -12.56
CA LYS A 261 -11.66 -8.66 -13.91
C LYS A 261 -12.78 -7.76 -14.48
N ALA A 262 -13.67 -7.27 -13.62
CA ALA A 262 -15.02 -6.79 -13.96
C ALA A 262 -15.16 -5.56 -14.88
N LYS A 263 -14.08 -4.83 -15.21
CA LYS A 263 -14.16 -3.66 -16.11
C LYS A 263 -13.32 -3.75 -17.39
N TYR A 264 -12.46 -4.76 -17.56
CA TYR A 264 -11.62 -4.86 -18.76
C TYR A 264 -12.41 -5.29 -20.02
N GLU A 265 -13.52 -6.02 -19.85
CA GLU A 265 -14.40 -6.43 -20.96
C GLU A 265 -15.14 -5.26 -21.65
N LYS A 266 -15.14 -4.05 -21.06
CA LYS A 266 -15.77 -2.85 -21.66
C LYS A 266 -14.79 -1.87 -22.30
N ALA A 267 -13.48 -2.11 -22.15
CA ALA A 267 -12.42 -1.22 -22.63
C ALA A 267 -11.61 -1.80 -23.80
N SER A 268 -11.98 -3.00 -24.29
CA SER A 268 -11.41 -3.67 -25.46
C SER A 268 -12.28 -3.47 -26.69
#